data_AF-A0A7S1FIP1-F1
#
_entry.id   AF-A0A7S1FIP1-F1
#
_cell.length_a   1.000
_cell.length_b   1.000
_cell.length_c   1.000
_cell.angle_alpha   90.00
_cell.angle_beta   90.00
_cell.angle_gamma   90.00
#
_symmetry.space_group_name_H-M   'P 1'
#
loop_
_entity.id
_entity.type
_entity.pdbx_description
1 polymer ?
#
loop_
_entity_poly.entity_id
_entity_poly.type
_entity_poly.pdbx_seq_one_letter_code
_entity_poly.pdbx_strand_id
1 'polypeptide(L)'
;MLASMLRLVTLIPAVIGVAGQYRSFLRNSVVGNSTVVDASCLTAAGCPGLGGCYWANTEFLKTCMVGKTFVFDDLVPHPVFREESCESLGFKPLTQTSTGTSIPDPCYGGWVSFYSNDEALFWNMYPRSMFSSTWCPEWQTAYSSCFLSGFPNGTVVV
;
A
#
# COMPACT_ATOMS: atom_id res chain seq x y z
N MET A 1 -3.58 6.24 -67.39
CA MET A 1 -2.28 6.26 -66.68
C MET A 1 -2.50 6.89 -65.33
N LEU A 2 -2.30 6.11 -64.27
CA LEU A 2 -2.46 6.49 -62.86
C LEU A 2 -1.35 7.44 -62.43
N ALA A 3 -1.66 8.38 -61.53
CA ALA A 3 -0.74 8.75 -60.44
C ALA A 3 -1.52 9.47 -59.32
N SER A 4 -1.84 8.72 -58.27
CA SER A 4 -2.31 9.21 -56.97
C SER A 4 -1.24 10.07 -56.31
N MET A 5 -1.60 11.28 -55.85
CA MET A 5 -0.80 12.01 -54.86
C MET A 5 -1.35 11.71 -53.45
N LEU A 6 -0.77 10.71 -52.80
CA LEU A 6 -0.77 10.58 -51.35
C LEU A 6 0.23 11.60 -50.80
N ARG A 7 -0.24 12.66 -50.12
CA ARG A 7 0.62 13.41 -49.19
C ARG A 7 0.46 12.81 -47.80
N LEU A 8 1.53 12.14 -47.40
CA LEU A 8 1.80 11.52 -46.12
C LEU A 8 1.62 12.55 -44.99
N VAL A 9 0.55 12.43 -44.21
CA VAL A 9 0.44 13.08 -42.90
C VAL A 9 1.27 12.23 -41.94
N THR A 10 2.51 12.67 -41.67
CA THR A 10 3.33 12.11 -40.60
C THR A 10 2.70 12.48 -39.26
N LEU A 11 1.83 11.59 -38.76
CA LEU A 11 1.44 11.52 -37.36
C LEU A 11 2.69 11.19 -36.54
N ILE A 12 3.27 12.20 -35.91
CA ILE A 12 4.19 12.01 -34.79
C ILE A 12 3.33 11.48 -33.63
N PRO A 13 3.51 10.25 -33.14
CA PRO A 13 2.87 9.86 -31.90
C PRO A 13 3.50 10.74 -30.82
N ALA A 14 2.70 11.65 -30.27
CA ALA A 14 2.99 12.29 -29.01
C ALA A 14 3.09 11.17 -27.97
N VAL A 15 4.32 10.78 -27.66
CA VAL A 15 4.63 10.00 -26.45
C VAL A 15 4.33 10.94 -25.29
N ILE A 16 3.09 10.93 -24.84
CA ILE A 16 2.70 11.56 -23.59
C ILE A 16 3.45 10.79 -22.51
N GLY A 17 4.53 11.40 -22.03
CA GLY A 17 5.38 10.84 -21.00
C GLY A 17 4.55 10.56 -19.75
N VAL A 18 4.38 9.28 -19.44
CA VAL A 18 3.90 8.80 -18.13
C VAL A 18 5.02 8.94 -17.07
N ALA A 19 5.84 9.98 -17.18
CA ALA A 19 6.94 10.29 -16.26
C ALA A 19 6.54 11.33 -15.21
N GLY A 20 5.32 11.88 -15.28
CA GLY A 20 4.84 12.96 -14.41
C GLY A 20 4.15 12.52 -13.12
N GLN A 21 3.75 11.25 -12.98
CA GLN A 21 2.84 10.85 -11.89
C GLN A 21 3.52 10.23 -10.65
N TYR A 22 4.83 9.95 -10.74
CA TYR A 22 5.58 9.33 -9.63
C TYR A 22 6.39 10.33 -8.78
N ARG A 23 6.50 11.60 -9.17
CA ARG A 23 7.32 12.59 -8.43
C ARG A 23 6.67 13.12 -7.15
N SER A 24 5.37 12.90 -6.94
CA SER A 24 4.67 13.32 -5.72
C SER A 24 4.65 12.24 -4.63
N PHE A 25 5.13 11.02 -4.92
CA PHE A 25 5.03 9.86 -4.02
C PHE A 25 6.03 9.86 -2.85
N LEU A 26 7.06 10.71 -2.88
CA LEU A 26 8.15 10.70 -1.89
C LEU A 26 8.01 11.75 -0.77
N ARG A 27 6.87 12.43 -0.62
CA ARG A 27 6.67 13.44 0.44
C ARG A 27 5.82 12.99 1.62
N ASN A 28 5.17 11.83 1.55
CA ASN A 28 4.43 11.28 2.67
C ASN A 28 5.33 10.27 3.38
N SER A 29 6.22 10.75 4.23
CA SER A 29 6.90 9.87 5.18
C SER A 29 5.87 9.37 6.18
N VAL A 30 5.83 8.06 6.44
CA VAL A 30 5.01 7.46 7.50
C VAL A 30 5.40 8.09 8.83
N VAL A 31 4.60 9.04 9.33
CA VAL A 31 4.65 9.46 10.73
C VAL A 31 3.68 8.57 11.48
N GLY A 32 4.14 7.37 11.79
CA GLY A 32 3.34 6.39 12.52
C GLY A 32 3.38 6.66 14.03
N ASN A 33 2.22 6.71 14.67
CA ASN A 33 2.10 6.80 16.13
C ASN A 33 1.34 5.61 16.73
N SER A 34 0.80 4.74 15.89
CA SER A 34 0.03 3.57 16.31
C SER A 34 0.28 2.40 15.38
N THR A 35 0.26 1.21 15.95
CA THR A 35 0.14 -0.04 15.22
C THR A 35 -1.26 -0.61 15.35
N VAL A 36 -1.60 -1.48 14.41
CA VAL A 36 -2.76 -2.37 14.51
C VAL A 36 -2.32 -3.81 14.18
N VAL A 37 -2.71 -4.72 15.06
CA VAL A 37 -2.43 -6.17 15.02
C VAL A 37 -3.69 -6.95 15.38
N ASP A 38 -3.73 -8.25 15.14
CA ASP A 38 -4.83 -9.09 15.59
C ASP A 38 -4.79 -9.35 17.11
N ALA A 39 -5.95 -9.46 17.75
CA ALA A 39 -6.06 -9.78 19.17
C ALA A 39 -5.40 -11.11 19.56
N SER A 40 -5.33 -12.09 18.64
CA SER A 40 -4.67 -13.38 18.86
C SER A 40 -3.14 -13.35 18.61
N CYS A 41 -2.60 -12.24 18.12
CA CYS A 41 -1.24 -12.10 17.62
C CYS A 41 -0.67 -10.72 17.98
N LEU A 42 -0.67 -10.40 19.28
CA LEU A 42 -0.23 -9.09 19.80
C LEU A 42 1.27 -8.81 19.62
N THR A 43 2.08 -9.84 19.41
CA THR A 43 3.52 -9.80 19.14
C THR A 43 3.85 -10.87 18.11
N ALA A 44 4.92 -10.70 17.33
CA ALA A 44 5.29 -11.64 16.27
C ALA A 44 5.52 -13.08 16.76
N ALA A 45 6.10 -13.22 17.96
CA ALA A 45 6.33 -14.53 18.59
C ALA A 45 5.06 -15.16 19.18
N GLY A 46 4.02 -14.36 19.45
CA GLY A 46 2.74 -14.81 19.98
C GLY A 46 1.76 -15.31 18.93
N CYS A 47 2.08 -15.16 17.64
CA CYS A 47 1.18 -15.51 16.55
C CYS A 47 1.17 -17.04 16.31
N PRO A 48 0.01 -17.70 16.36
CA PRO A 48 -0.10 -19.15 16.11
C PRO A 48 0.12 -19.54 14.63
N GLY A 49 0.22 -18.56 13.74
CA GLY A 49 0.42 -18.72 12.29
C GLY A 49 0.92 -17.41 11.67
N LEU A 50 0.50 -17.12 10.44
CA LEU A 50 0.80 -15.85 9.79
C LEU A 50 0.15 -14.69 10.55
N GLY A 51 0.94 -13.68 10.89
CA GLY A 51 0.52 -12.47 11.57
C GLY A 51 0.95 -11.23 10.82
N GLY A 52 0.07 -10.23 10.77
CA GLY A 52 0.33 -8.92 10.19
C GLY A 52 0.38 -7.83 11.24
N CYS A 53 1.25 -6.84 11.02
CA CYS A 53 1.27 -5.60 11.78
C CYS A 53 1.33 -4.41 10.81
N TYR A 54 0.40 -3.48 10.94
CA TYR A 54 0.40 -2.22 10.19
C TYR A 54 0.78 -1.07 11.11
N TRP A 55 1.68 -0.19 10.65
CA TRP A 55 2.14 0.99 11.39
C TRP A 55 1.84 2.26 10.59
N ALA A 56 1.05 3.16 11.18
CA ALA A 56 0.69 4.44 10.59
C ALA A 56 0.12 5.40 11.65
N ASN A 57 -0.42 6.53 11.19
CA ASN A 57 -1.24 7.39 12.03
C ASN A 57 -2.53 6.64 12.45
N THR A 58 -2.94 6.73 13.72
CA THR A 58 -4.13 6.05 14.26
C THR A 58 -5.41 6.34 13.46
N GLU A 59 -5.61 7.58 13.02
CA GLU A 59 -6.80 7.97 12.27
C GLU A 59 -6.80 7.37 10.86
N PHE A 60 -5.63 7.27 10.23
CA PHE A 60 -5.48 6.57 8.96
C PHE A 60 -5.80 5.09 9.12
N LEU A 61 -5.26 4.42 10.13
CA LEU A 61 -5.55 3.01 10.38
C LEU A 61 -7.07 2.78 10.56
N LYS A 62 -7.72 3.59 11.40
CA LYS A 62 -9.17 3.46 11.65
C LYS A 62 -10.03 3.78 10.43
N THR A 63 -9.70 4.83 9.70
CA THR A 63 -10.56 5.36 8.63
C THR A 63 -10.29 4.68 7.30
N CYS A 64 -9.05 4.27 7.04
CA CYS A 64 -8.56 3.84 5.74
C CYS A 64 -8.04 2.40 5.69
N MET A 65 -7.89 1.68 6.81
CA MET A 65 -7.43 0.29 6.80
C MET A 65 -8.51 -0.70 7.26
N VAL A 66 -9.06 -0.47 8.46
CA VAL A 66 -9.95 -1.44 9.11
C VAL A 66 -11.15 -1.77 8.23
N GLY A 67 -11.33 -3.06 7.91
CA GLY A 67 -12.49 -3.55 7.16
C GLY A 67 -12.49 -3.22 5.67
N LYS A 68 -11.36 -2.80 5.09
CA LYS A 68 -11.32 -2.28 3.70
C LYS A 68 -10.60 -3.16 2.68
N THR A 69 -9.69 -4.04 3.12
CA THR A 69 -9.04 -5.01 2.22
C THR A 69 -9.19 -6.40 2.80
N PHE A 70 -9.39 -7.37 1.92
CA PHE A 70 -9.44 -8.77 2.35
C PHE A 70 -8.11 -9.21 2.99
N VAL A 71 -6.96 -8.67 2.56
CA VAL A 71 -5.65 -8.97 3.18
C VAL A 71 -5.61 -8.46 4.62
N PHE A 72 -6.10 -7.24 4.87
CA PHE A 72 -6.23 -6.73 6.24
C PHE A 72 -7.16 -7.60 7.07
N ASP A 73 -8.34 -7.93 6.55
CA ASP A 73 -9.35 -8.69 7.30
C ASP A 73 -8.90 -10.12 7.61
N ASP A 74 -8.08 -10.73 6.74
CA ASP A 74 -7.53 -12.08 6.94
C ASP A 74 -6.36 -12.07 7.95
N LEU A 75 -5.51 -11.05 7.93
CA LEU A 75 -4.38 -10.91 8.86
C LEU A 75 -4.76 -10.34 10.22
N VAL A 76 -5.79 -9.50 10.26
CA VAL A 76 -6.21 -8.71 11.42
C VAL A 76 -7.74 -8.73 11.60
N PRO A 77 -8.36 -9.93 11.76
CA PRO A 77 -9.82 -10.05 11.89
C PRO A 77 -10.36 -9.37 13.17
N HIS A 78 -9.56 -9.26 14.23
CA HIS A 78 -9.91 -8.61 15.50
C HIS A 78 -8.89 -7.51 15.81
N PRO A 79 -9.03 -6.31 15.20
CA PRO A 79 -8.00 -5.27 15.28
C PRO A 79 -7.82 -4.73 16.71
N VAL A 80 -6.57 -4.75 17.18
CA VAL A 80 -6.12 -4.12 18.43
C VAL A 80 -5.09 -3.04 18.10
N PHE A 81 -5.34 -1.84 18.59
CA PHE A 81 -4.44 -0.69 18.41
C PHE A 81 -3.44 -0.60 19.57
N ARG A 82 -2.18 -0.33 19.27
CA ARG A 82 -1.10 -0.14 20.27
C ARG A 82 -0.25 1.09 19.93
N GLU A 83 0.25 1.76 20.96
CA GLU A 83 1.16 2.92 20.84
C GLU A 83 2.65 2.47 20.82
N GLU A 84 2.94 1.45 20.01
CA GLU A 84 4.26 0.82 19.87
C GLU A 84 4.52 0.56 18.38
N SER A 85 5.78 0.50 17.92
CA SER A 85 6.10 0.20 16.52
C SER A 85 6.01 -1.31 16.23
N CYS A 86 5.79 -1.69 14.97
CA CYS A 86 5.72 -3.11 14.59
C CYS A 86 7.03 -3.84 14.86
N GLU A 87 8.17 -3.17 14.68
CA GLU A 87 9.49 -3.73 15.00
C GLU A 87 9.64 -4.02 16.49
N SER A 88 9.15 -3.14 17.37
CA SER A 88 9.22 -3.36 18.82
C SER A 88 8.37 -4.55 19.27
N LEU A 89 7.31 -4.87 18.51
CA LEU A 89 6.48 -6.06 18.67
C LEU A 89 7.10 -7.32 18.03
N GLY A 90 8.27 -7.20 17.40
CA GLY A 90 9.05 -8.29 16.80
C GLY A 90 8.71 -8.61 15.35
N PHE A 91 7.80 -7.87 14.71
CA PHE A 91 7.47 -8.08 13.30
C PHE A 91 8.56 -7.49 12.40
N LYS A 92 8.67 -8.00 11.16
CA LYS A 92 9.70 -7.62 10.19
C LYS A 92 9.08 -7.15 8.88
N PRO A 93 9.67 -6.17 8.19
CA PRO A 93 9.19 -5.79 6.87
C PRO A 93 9.37 -6.92 5.87
N LEU A 94 8.48 -6.95 4.88
CA LEU A 94 8.67 -7.77 3.70
C LEU A 94 9.77 -7.14 2.83
N THR A 95 10.70 -7.95 2.36
CA THR A 95 11.86 -7.51 1.57
C THR A 95 11.65 -7.68 0.08
N GLN A 96 10.62 -8.41 -0.32
CA GLN A 96 10.44 -8.76 -1.73
C GLN A 96 9.33 -7.96 -2.42
N THR A 97 8.95 -6.78 -1.94
CA THR A 97 7.98 -5.90 -2.62
C THR A 97 8.57 -5.29 -3.91
N SER A 98 7.74 -4.63 -4.73
CA SER A 98 8.21 -3.91 -5.92
C SER A 98 9.17 -2.75 -5.61
N THR A 99 9.12 -2.21 -4.40
CA THR A 99 9.99 -1.15 -3.89
C THR A 99 11.18 -1.68 -3.07
N GLY A 100 11.32 -3.01 -2.94
CA GLY A 100 12.36 -3.67 -2.15
C GLY A 100 12.09 -3.70 -0.64
N THR A 101 11.02 -3.08 -0.17
CA THR A 101 10.56 -3.12 1.22
C THR A 101 9.08 -2.77 1.34
N SER A 102 8.39 -3.27 2.36
CA SER A 102 7.04 -2.84 2.76
C SER A 102 7.05 -1.63 3.72
N ILE A 103 8.16 -0.90 3.78
CA ILE A 103 8.33 0.35 4.54
C ILE A 103 8.79 1.48 3.59
N PRO A 104 7.89 2.39 3.20
CA PRO A 104 6.44 2.27 3.35
C PRO A 104 5.86 1.23 2.40
N ASP A 105 4.65 0.77 2.69
CA ASP A 105 3.91 -0.16 1.85
C ASP A 105 3.45 0.58 0.57
N PRO A 106 3.87 0.10 -0.62
CA PRO A 106 3.57 0.77 -1.89
C PRO A 106 2.07 0.78 -2.21
N CYS A 107 1.28 -0.15 -1.65
CA CYS A 107 -0.16 -0.21 -1.87
C CYS A 107 -0.89 0.95 -1.20
N TYR A 108 -0.34 1.46 -0.10
CA TYR A 108 -0.91 2.54 0.70
C TYR A 108 -0.33 3.92 0.39
N GLY A 109 0.28 4.10 -0.78
CA GLY A 109 0.70 5.43 -1.22
C GLY A 109 1.78 6.07 -0.34
N GLY A 110 2.52 5.27 0.44
CA GLY A 110 3.48 5.79 1.41
C GLY A 110 2.93 6.04 2.81
N TRP A 111 1.62 5.88 3.05
CA TRP A 111 0.98 6.29 4.32
C TRP A 111 1.04 5.23 5.42
N VAL A 112 1.27 3.97 5.06
CA VAL A 112 1.29 2.83 5.97
C VAL A 112 2.54 2.04 5.73
N SER A 113 3.11 1.48 6.79
CA SER A 113 4.14 0.44 6.70
C SER A 113 3.53 -0.90 7.12
N PHE A 114 3.88 -1.97 6.42
CA PHE A 114 3.45 -3.33 6.76
C PHE A 114 4.60 -4.20 7.21
N TYR A 115 4.34 -5.07 8.19
CA TYR A 115 5.30 -6.01 8.74
C TYR A 115 4.61 -7.36 8.93
N SER A 116 5.36 -8.44 8.77
CA SER A 116 4.93 -9.82 9.00
C SER A 116 5.85 -10.50 10.01
N ASN A 117 5.33 -11.51 10.72
CA ASN A 117 6.16 -12.41 11.53
C ASN A 117 6.87 -13.47 10.67
N ASP A 118 6.32 -13.78 9.49
CA ASP A 118 6.87 -14.75 8.53
C ASP A 118 6.67 -14.27 7.08
N GLU A 119 7.75 -13.84 6.44
CA GLU A 119 7.73 -13.37 5.05
C GLU A 119 7.48 -14.52 4.06
N ALA A 120 8.03 -15.71 4.31
CA ALA A 120 7.90 -16.84 3.39
C ALA A 120 6.44 -17.33 3.36
N LEU A 121 5.82 -17.46 4.53
CA LEU A 121 4.40 -17.81 4.65
C LEU A 121 3.50 -16.73 4.04
N PHE A 122 3.82 -15.45 4.26
CA PHE A 122 3.08 -14.34 3.64
C PHE A 122 3.03 -14.47 2.11
N TRP A 123 4.19 -14.62 1.46
CA TRP A 123 4.25 -14.71 -0.01
C TRP A 123 3.68 -16.02 -0.57
N ASN A 124 3.60 -17.07 0.25
CA ASN A 124 2.92 -18.30 -0.11
C ASN A 124 1.38 -18.13 -0.12
N MET A 125 0.84 -17.32 0.79
CA MET A 125 -0.61 -17.06 0.89
C MET A 125 -1.09 -15.93 -0.04
N TYR A 126 -0.27 -14.88 -0.20
CA TYR A 126 -0.60 -13.68 -0.98
C TYR A 126 0.41 -13.49 -2.11
N PRO A 127 0.15 -14.03 -3.31
CA PRO A 127 1.11 -13.94 -4.41
C PRO A 127 1.43 -12.51 -4.78
N ARG A 128 2.72 -12.18 -4.85
CA ARG A 128 3.21 -10.82 -5.15
C ARG A 128 2.62 -10.21 -6.40
N SER A 129 2.42 -11.02 -7.44
CA SER A 129 1.84 -10.56 -8.71
C SER A 129 0.47 -9.93 -8.52
N MET A 130 -0.33 -10.42 -7.58
CA MET A 130 -1.68 -9.95 -7.34
C MET A 130 -1.72 -8.56 -6.70
N PHE A 131 -0.72 -8.21 -5.88
CA PHE A 131 -0.62 -6.87 -5.29
C PHE A 131 -0.47 -5.79 -6.36
N SER A 132 0.47 -5.97 -7.31
CA SER A 132 0.70 -4.96 -8.35
C SER A 132 -0.35 -4.98 -9.46
N SER A 133 -0.91 -6.15 -9.81
CA SER A 133 -1.83 -6.27 -10.94
C SER A 133 -3.29 -5.95 -10.58
N THR A 134 -3.69 -6.17 -9.32
CA THR A 134 -5.11 -6.25 -8.98
C THR A 134 -5.41 -5.58 -7.65
N TRP A 135 -4.89 -6.11 -6.53
CA TRP A 135 -5.36 -5.74 -5.20
C TRP A 135 -5.04 -4.29 -4.81
N CYS A 136 -3.84 -3.81 -5.11
CA CYS A 136 -3.46 -2.43 -4.75
C CYS A 136 -4.14 -1.40 -5.66
N PRO A 137 -4.20 -1.58 -6.98
CA PRO A 137 -4.99 -0.71 -7.86
C PRO A 137 -6.48 -0.66 -7.49
N GLU A 138 -7.10 -1.82 -7.18
CA GLU A 138 -8.51 -1.88 -6.77
C GLU A 138 -8.74 -1.13 -5.46
N TRP A 139 -7.88 -1.34 -4.47
CA TRP A 139 -7.97 -0.61 -3.20
C TRP A 139 -7.77 0.90 -3.39
N GLN A 140 -6.75 1.30 -4.16
CA GLN A 140 -6.47 2.69 -4.48
C GLN A 140 -7.65 3.38 -5.18
N THR A 141 -8.34 2.66 -6.05
CA THR A 141 -9.51 3.15 -6.76
C THR A 141 -10.73 3.27 -5.84
N ALA A 142 -11.00 2.24 -5.04
CA ALA A 142 -12.16 2.18 -4.16
C ALA A 142 -12.09 3.18 -3.00
N TYR A 143 -10.89 3.49 -2.52
CA TYR A 143 -10.66 4.37 -1.36
C TYR A 143 -9.75 5.55 -1.70
N SER A 144 -9.94 6.14 -2.88
CA SER A 144 -9.14 7.27 -3.38
C SER A 144 -9.07 8.46 -2.43
N SER A 145 -10.09 8.69 -1.59
CA SER A 145 -10.09 9.74 -0.57
C SER A 145 -8.99 9.58 0.50
N CYS A 146 -8.51 8.35 0.74
CA CYS A 146 -7.45 8.07 1.70
C CYS A 146 -6.08 8.57 1.26
N PHE A 147 -5.91 8.96 -0.01
CA PHE A 147 -4.62 9.44 -0.54
C PHE A 147 -4.61 10.94 -0.81
N LEU A 148 -5.69 11.65 -0.50
CA LEU A 148 -5.74 13.09 -0.64
C LEU A 148 -4.67 13.74 0.24
N SER A 149 -3.96 14.70 -0.34
CA SER A 149 -2.89 15.40 0.35
C SER A 149 -3.37 16.03 1.65
N GLY A 150 -2.70 15.69 2.76
CA GLY A 150 -2.92 16.27 4.07
C GLY A 150 -3.79 15.44 5.02
N PHE A 151 -4.34 14.29 4.61
CA PHE A 151 -5.06 13.40 5.53
C PHE A 151 -4.26 13.13 6.82
N PRO A 152 -4.88 13.19 8.03
CA PRO A 152 -6.31 13.43 8.26
C PRO A 152 -6.76 14.91 8.22
N ASN A 153 -5.83 15.87 8.29
CA ASN A 153 -6.11 17.31 8.37
C ASN A 153 -6.01 18.05 7.02
N GLY A 154 -6.20 17.35 5.91
CA GLY A 154 -5.86 17.83 4.58
C GLY A 154 -7.05 18.45 3.89
N THR A 155 -6.97 19.74 3.60
CA THR A 155 -7.82 20.37 2.59
C THR A 155 -7.64 19.65 1.26
N VAL A 156 -8.75 19.21 0.67
CA VAL A 156 -8.84 18.69 -0.70
C VAL A 156 -8.19 19.71 -1.63
N VAL A 157 -7.02 19.38 -2.17
CA VAL A 157 -6.40 20.19 -3.23
C VAL A 157 -7.04 19.71 -4.53
N VAL A 158 -8.03 20.48 -4.98
CA VAL A 158 -8.68 20.33 -6.30
C VAL A 158 -7.73 20.80 -7.40
#